data_AF-A0A1N7NP80-F1
#
_entry.id   AF-A0A1N7NP80-F1
#
_cell.length_a   1.000
_cell.length_b   1.000
_cell.length_c   1.000
_cell.angle_alpha   90.00
_cell.angle_beta   90.00
_cell.angle_gamma   90.00
#
_symmetry.space_group_name_H-M   'P 1'
#
loop_
_entity.id
_entity.type
_entity.pdbx_description
1 polymer ?
#
loop_
_entity_poly.entity_id
_entity_poly.type
_entity_poly.pdbx_seq_one_letter_code
_entity_poly.pdbx_strand_id
1 'polypeptide(L)'
;MGLLAKLTGWKGYAAAALAGALLAGCAAWTAQGWRYGAQIANMRADESDRLAESQSHAREILQQRYAEVGEINERNAKAEWEAYGGLRSAQTLDESLRADVDAGRHRLHVNATCTAANGGVSEAGSAARVGNGTRPEFDAAARSDYFALRAGIARVTVRLAACQARLP
;
A
#
# COMPACT_ATOMS: atom_id res chain seq x y z
N MET A 1 25.07 83.65 37.18
CA MET A 1 24.12 84.14 38.22
C MET A 1 22.86 84.83 37.65
N GLY A 2 22.50 84.67 36.36
CA GLY A 2 21.31 85.33 35.77
C GLY A 2 20.07 84.44 35.56
N LEU A 3 20.19 83.11 35.70
CA LEU A 3 19.08 82.17 35.47
C LEU A 3 18.11 82.07 36.66
N LEU A 4 18.64 82.13 37.89
CA LEU A 4 17.83 82.08 39.11
C LEU A 4 16.95 83.33 39.29
N ALA A 5 17.44 84.50 38.86
CA ALA A 5 16.66 85.74 38.90
C ALA A 5 15.51 85.78 37.86
N LYS A 6 15.53 84.90 36.84
CA LYS A 6 14.48 84.80 35.80
C LYS A 6 13.31 83.90 36.19
N LEU A 7 13.42 83.16 37.30
CA LEU A 7 12.43 82.19 37.79
C LEU A 7 11.70 82.65 39.06
N THR A 8 11.79 83.92 39.44
CA THR A 8 11.03 84.48 40.56
C THR A 8 9.56 84.68 40.18
N GLY A 9 8.64 84.05 40.91
CA GLY A 9 7.18 84.13 40.69
C GLY A 9 6.58 82.92 39.97
N TRP A 10 5.41 83.10 39.33
CA TRP A 10 4.63 82.01 38.71
C TRP A 10 5.38 81.16 37.66
N LYS A 11 6.38 81.75 37.00
CA LYS A 11 7.24 81.08 36.00
C LYS A 11 8.07 79.93 36.59
N GLY A 12 8.51 80.05 37.85
CA GLY A 12 9.22 78.96 38.55
C GLY A 12 8.32 77.75 38.76
N TYR A 13 7.07 77.98 39.19
CA TYR A 13 6.07 76.91 39.36
C TYR A 13 5.69 76.26 38.03
N ALA A 14 5.56 77.03 36.95
CA ALA A 14 5.29 76.49 35.62
C ALA A 14 6.44 75.59 35.13
N ALA A 15 7.69 76.01 35.32
CA ALA A 15 8.85 75.19 34.95
C ALA A 15 8.94 73.90 35.80
N ALA A 16 8.67 73.98 37.10
CA ALA A 16 8.65 72.82 37.98
C ALA A 16 7.53 71.83 37.62
N ALA A 17 6.33 72.32 37.29
CA ALA A 17 5.21 71.49 36.86
C ALA A 17 5.52 70.73 35.55
N LEU A 18 6.15 71.41 34.58
CA LEU A 18 6.58 70.77 33.32
C LEU A 18 7.66 69.72 33.54
N ALA A 19 8.65 70.00 34.39
CA ALA A 19 9.68 69.03 34.74
C ALA A 19 9.08 67.80 35.44
N GLY A 20 8.15 68.01 36.38
CA GLY A 20 7.44 66.93 37.06
C GLY A 20 6.61 66.08 36.10
N ALA A 21 5.89 66.72 35.17
CA ALA A 21 5.09 66.02 34.15
C ALA A 21 5.96 65.15 33.22
N LEU A 22 7.13 65.64 32.81
CA LEU A 22 8.09 64.88 32.00
C LEU A 22 8.63 63.66 32.74
N LEU A 23 9.03 63.83 34.00
CA LEU A 23 9.53 62.74 34.83
C LEU A 23 8.45 61.67 35.06
N ALA A 24 7.21 62.10 35.33
CA ALA A 24 6.08 61.19 35.49
C ALA A 24 5.77 60.42 34.19
N GLY A 25 5.82 61.09 33.03
CA GLY A 25 5.65 60.45 31.73
C GLY A 25 6.73 59.39 31.44
N CYS A 26 8.00 59.71 31.71
CA CYS A 26 9.11 58.75 31.57
C CYS A 26 8.95 57.55 32.50
N ALA A 27 8.61 57.77 33.77
CA ALA A 27 8.39 56.70 34.73
C ALA A 27 7.20 55.79 34.35
N ALA A 28 6.11 56.38 33.87
CA ALA A 28 4.95 55.64 33.36
C ALA A 28 5.32 54.81 32.13
N TRP A 29 6.09 55.37 31.19
CA TRP A 29 6.55 54.65 30.00
C TRP A 29 7.45 53.45 30.35
N THR A 30 8.40 53.61 31.28
CA THR A 30 9.27 52.51 31.70
C THR A 30 8.49 51.40 32.42
N ALA A 31 7.55 51.77 33.28
CA ALA A 31 6.68 50.80 33.94
C ALA A 31 5.80 50.05 32.93
N GLN A 32 5.27 50.75 31.93
CA GLN A 32 4.53 50.15 30.83
C GLN A 32 5.41 49.19 30.02
N GLY A 33 6.67 49.55 29.76
CA GLY A 33 7.66 48.71 29.09
C GLY A 33 7.95 47.40 29.82
N TRP A 34 8.11 47.44 31.16
CA TRP A 34 8.29 46.23 31.97
C TRP A 34 7.08 45.30 31.90
N ARG A 35 5.86 45.85 31.94
CA ARG A 35 4.62 45.08 31.82
C ARG A 35 4.51 44.37 30.48
N TYR A 36 4.81 45.05 29.37
CA TYR A 36 4.80 44.44 28.04
C TYR A 36 5.92 43.40 27.87
N GLY A 37 7.12 43.65 28.41
CA GLY A 37 8.22 42.70 28.38
C GLY A 37 7.86 41.36 29.04
N ALA A 38 7.23 41.40 30.20
CA ALA A 38 6.73 40.20 30.89
C ALA A 38 5.65 39.46 30.07
N GLN A 39 4.72 40.20 29.45
CA GLN A 39 3.68 39.61 28.63
C GLN A 39 4.25 38.91 27.37
N ILE A 40 5.22 39.55 26.70
CA ILE A 40 5.87 38.99 25.52
C ILE A 40 6.67 37.74 25.86
N ALA A 41 7.33 37.70 27.02
CA ALA A 41 8.04 36.50 27.48
C ALA A 41 7.08 35.31 27.63
N ASN A 42 5.91 35.53 28.25
CA ASN A 42 4.88 34.50 28.39
C ASN A 42 4.31 34.03 27.04
N MET A 43 4.05 34.96 26.11
CA MET A 43 3.55 34.60 24.77
C MET A 43 4.55 33.74 23.99
N ARG A 44 5.85 34.04 24.07
CA ARG A 44 6.88 33.22 23.41
C ARG A 44 7.00 31.84 24.03
N ALA A 45 6.86 31.73 25.36
CA ALA A 45 6.87 30.44 26.05
C ALA A 45 5.66 29.57 25.64
N ASP A 46 4.46 30.13 25.64
CA ASP A 46 3.23 29.45 25.18
C ASP A 46 3.33 29.00 23.72
N GLU A 47 3.88 29.84 22.84
CA GLU A 47 4.11 29.44 21.44
C GLU A 47 5.11 28.28 21.34
N SER A 48 6.20 28.30 22.12
CA SER A 48 7.17 27.19 22.12
C SER A 48 6.57 25.89 22.66
N ASP A 49 5.70 25.97 23.67
CA ASP A 49 5.02 24.81 24.25
C ASP A 49 4.04 24.21 23.24
N ARG A 50 3.26 25.04 22.53
CA ARG A 50 2.36 24.57 21.46
C ARG A 50 3.10 23.93 20.30
N LEU A 51 4.23 24.50 19.89
CA LEU A 51 5.08 23.90 18.86
C LEU A 51 5.65 22.55 19.32
N ALA A 52 6.07 22.43 20.58
CA ALA A 52 6.53 21.17 21.14
C ALA A 52 5.42 20.11 21.18
N GLU A 53 4.21 20.49 21.60
CA GLU A 53 3.04 19.61 21.68
C GLU A 53 2.58 19.13 20.28
N SER A 54 2.52 20.04 19.31
CA SER A 54 2.20 19.67 17.92
C SER A 54 3.23 18.70 17.33
N GLN A 55 4.51 18.90 17.62
CA GLN A 55 5.57 17.98 17.20
C GLN A 55 5.47 16.63 17.89
N SER A 56 5.16 16.58 19.19
CA SER A 56 4.98 15.32 19.90
C SER A 56 3.79 14.53 19.35
N HIS A 57 2.65 15.19 19.12
CA HIS A 57 1.49 14.55 18.51
C HIS A 57 1.78 14.05 17.09
N ALA A 58 2.48 14.84 16.27
CA ALA A 58 2.86 14.41 14.93
C ALA A 58 3.78 13.17 14.96
N ARG A 59 4.73 13.13 15.91
CA ARG A 59 5.61 11.96 16.11
C ARG A 59 4.84 10.73 16.54
N GLU A 60 3.91 10.86 17.48
CA GLU A 60 3.07 9.76 17.95
C GLU A 60 2.23 9.17 16.81
N ILE A 61 1.55 10.02 16.04
CA ILE A 61 0.75 9.60 14.87
C ILE A 61 1.64 8.87 13.85
N LEU A 62 2.82 9.40 13.54
CA LEU A 62 3.76 8.75 12.64
C LEU A 62 4.19 7.37 13.18
N GLN A 63 4.55 7.28 14.46
CA GLN A 63 4.98 6.02 15.07
C GLN A 63 3.88 4.95 15.02
N GLN A 64 2.64 5.32 15.32
CA GLN A 64 1.49 4.42 15.21
C GLN A 64 1.31 3.92 13.76
N ARG A 65 1.39 4.83 12.77
CA ARG A 65 1.29 4.47 11.35
C ARG A 65 2.43 3.57 10.89
N TYR A 66 3.66 3.81 11.34
CA TYR A 66 4.80 2.95 11.01
C TYR A 66 4.64 1.54 11.59
N ALA A 67 4.13 1.42 12.82
CA ALA A 67 3.86 0.12 13.43
C ALA A 67 2.77 -0.64 12.66
N GLU A 68 1.67 0.04 12.31
CA GLU A 68 0.57 -0.53 11.52
C GLU A 68 1.05 -1.00 10.13
N VAL A 69 1.84 -0.19 9.44
CA VAL A 69 2.43 -0.55 8.13
C VAL A 69 3.39 -1.73 8.26
N GLY A 70 4.20 -1.77 9.32
CA GLY A 70 5.10 -2.90 9.60
C GLY A 70 4.35 -4.21 9.76
N GLU A 71 3.24 -4.20 10.51
CA GLU A 71 2.41 -5.39 10.72
C GLU A 71 1.72 -5.83 9.42
N ILE A 72 1.17 -4.89 8.64
CA ILE A 72 0.59 -5.18 7.33
C ILE A 72 1.64 -5.81 6.40
N ASN A 73 2.85 -5.26 6.38
CA ASN A 73 3.92 -5.76 5.53
C ASN A 73 4.35 -7.17 5.93
N GLU A 74 4.43 -7.47 7.23
CA GLU A 74 4.76 -8.81 7.72
C GLU A 74 3.66 -9.83 7.37
N ARG A 75 2.39 -9.47 7.56
CA ARG A 75 1.25 -10.33 7.16
C ARG A 75 1.23 -10.58 5.66
N ASN A 76 1.44 -9.54 4.85
CA ASN A 76 1.51 -9.66 3.40
C ASN A 76 2.68 -10.54 2.98
N ALA A 77 3.88 -10.35 3.54
CA ALA A 77 5.04 -11.16 3.22
C ALA A 77 4.84 -12.65 3.55
N LYS A 78 4.19 -12.96 4.69
CA LYS A 78 3.83 -14.34 5.04
C LYS A 78 2.83 -14.94 4.04
N ALA A 79 1.76 -14.20 3.74
CA ALA A 79 0.76 -14.64 2.77
C ALA A 79 1.35 -14.84 1.36
N GLU A 80 2.24 -13.94 0.93
CA GLU A 80 2.96 -14.06 -0.34
C GLU A 80 3.88 -15.28 -0.36
N TRP A 81 4.60 -15.55 0.74
CA TRP A 81 5.50 -16.70 0.83
C TRP A 81 4.74 -18.03 0.80
N GLU A 82 3.64 -18.14 1.54
CA GLU A 82 2.75 -19.31 1.54
C GLU A 82 2.14 -19.53 0.15
N ALA A 83 1.61 -18.48 -0.47
CA ALA A 83 1.05 -18.54 -1.82
C ALA A 83 2.11 -18.95 -2.85
N TYR A 84 3.32 -18.39 -2.77
CA TYR A 84 4.40 -18.71 -3.69
C TYR A 84 4.88 -20.16 -3.55
N GLY A 85 4.99 -20.67 -2.31
CA GLY A 85 5.35 -22.04 -2.04
C GLY A 85 4.34 -23.04 -2.59
N GLY A 86 3.04 -22.81 -2.34
CA GLY A 86 1.95 -23.65 -2.84
C GLY A 86 1.84 -23.62 -4.37
N LEU A 87 2.01 -22.45 -4.99
CA LEU A 87 2.03 -22.33 -6.45
C LEU A 87 3.21 -23.07 -7.08
N ARG A 88 4.41 -22.97 -6.49
CA ARG A 88 5.60 -23.63 -7.03
C ARG A 88 5.49 -25.15 -6.91
N SER A 89 5.02 -25.67 -5.79
CA SER A 89 4.85 -27.12 -5.61
C SER A 89 3.81 -27.67 -6.59
N ALA A 90 2.67 -26.99 -6.75
CA ALA A 90 1.63 -27.37 -7.71
C ALA A 90 2.15 -27.31 -9.16
N GLN A 91 2.87 -26.26 -9.55
CA GLN A 91 3.47 -26.15 -10.89
C GLN A 91 4.50 -27.25 -11.15
N THR A 92 5.33 -27.57 -10.16
CA THR A 92 6.34 -28.62 -10.30
C THR A 92 5.68 -29.99 -10.48
N LEU A 93 4.61 -30.26 -9.71
CA LEU A 93 3.84 -31.49 -9.82
C LEU A 93 3.18 -31.59 -11.21
N ASP A 94 2.47 -30.56 -11.66
CA ASP A 94 1.82 -30.54 -12.98
C ASP A 94 2.82 -30.73 -14.12
N GLU A 95 3.98 -30.06 -14.05
CA GLU A 95 5.04 -30.21 -15.06
C GLU A 95 5.63 -31.63 -15.04
N SER A 96 5.81 -32.23 -13.86
CA SER A 96 6.24 -33.63 -13.76
C SER A 96 5.22 -34.60 -14.36
N LEU A 97 3.92 -34.41 -14.09
CA LEU A 97 2.86 -35.22 -14.69
C LEU A 97 2.84 -35.06 -16.21
N ARG A 98 3.04 -33.84 -16.70
CA ARG A 98 3.13 -33.56 -18.13
C ARG A 98 4.33 -34.29 -18.75
N ALA A 99 5.49 -34.19 -18.13
CA ALA A 99 6.69 -34.89 -18.58
C ALA A 99 6.53 -36.42 -18.53
N ASP A 100 5.81 -36.97 -17.55
CA ASP A 100 5.48 -38.39 -17.48
C ASP A 100 4.55 -38.83 -18.62
N VAL A 101 3.59 -37.97 -18.99
CA VAL A 101 2.68 -38.20 -20.12
C VAL A 101 3.41 -38.10 -21.46
N ASP A 102 4.32 -37.14 -21.61
CA ASP A 102 5.11 -36.96 -22.84
C ASP A 102 6.16 -38.08 -23.00
N ALA A 103 6.76 -38.54 -21.89
CA ALA A 103 7.65 -39.71 -21.86
C ALA A 103 6.91 -41.05 -21.99
N GLY A 104 5.56 -41.05 -22.03
CA GLY A 104 4.74 -42.26 -22.15
C GLY A 104 4.72 -43.14 -20.89
N ARG A 105 5.22 -42.64 -19.75
CA ARG A 105 5.11 -43.30 -18.42
C ARG A 105 3.66 -43.32 -17.94
N HIS A 106 2.87 -42.32 -18.34
CA HIS A 106 1.42 -42.27 -18.17
C HIS A 106 0.72 -42.19 -19.53
N ARG A 107 -0.33 -43.02 -19.72
CA ARG A 107 -1.11 -43.08 -20.96
C ARG A 107 -2.46 -42.39 -20.78
N LEU A 108 -2.78 -41.45 -21.67
CA LEU A 108 -4.09 -40.80 -21.74
C LEU A 108 -4.95 -41.52 -22.78
N HIS A 109 -5.88 -42.34 -22.29
CA HIS A 109 -6.83 -43.05 -23.14
C HIS A 109 -8.06 -42.19 -23.42
N VAL A 110 -8.55 -42.25 -24.65
CA VAL A 110 -9.79 -41.58 -25.05
C VAL A 110 -10.92 -42.59 -24.98
N ASN A 111 -12.03 -42.23 -24.34
CA ASN A 111 -13.26 -42.98 -24.47
C ASN A 111 -13.91 -42.63 -25.82
N ALA A 112 -13.57 -43.41 -26.85
CA ALA A 112 -14.12 -43.25 -28.18
C ALA A 112 -15.19 -44.31 -28.43
N THR A 113 -16.42 -43.89 -28.69
CA THR A 113 -17.48 -44.72 -29.26
C THR A 113 -17.38 -44.64 -30.77
N CYS A 114 -16.79 -45.66 -31.39
CA CYS A 114 -16.84 -45.80 -32.84
C CYS A 114 -18.23 -46.30 -33.24
N THR A 115 -19.11 -45.40 -33.67
CA THR A 115 -20.32 -45.82 -34.39
C THR A 115 -19.88 -46.39 -35.73
N ALA A 116 -20.38 -47.59 -36.07
CA ALA A 116 -20.16 -48.14 -37.40
C ALA A 116 -20.70 -47.12 -38.41
N ALA A 117 -19.81 -46.47 -39.15
CA ALA A 117 -20.21 -45.60 -40.24
C ALA A 117 -21.08 -46.44 -41.20
N ASN A 118 -22.20 -45.89 -41.64
CA ASN A 118 -23.07 -46.48 -42.67
C ASN A 118 -22.30 -46.59 -43.99
N GLY A 119 -21.43 -47.60 -44.08
CA GLY A 119 -20.45 -47.78 -45.13
C GLY A 119 -19.82 -49.16 -45.01
N GLY A 120 -20.55 -50.18 -45.48
CA GLY A 120 -20.01 -51.44 -45.99
C GLY A 120 -18.95 -52.15 -45.16
N VAL A 121 -19.26 -52.54 -43.92
CA VAL A 121 -18.52 -53.63 -43.27
C VAL A 121 -19.31 -54.92 -43.53
N SER A 122 -18.73 -55.83 -44.31
CA SER A 122 -19.36 -57.13 -44.60
C SER A 122 -19.66 -57.90 -43.31
N GLU A 123 -20.83 -58.55 -43.28
CA GLU A 123 -21.25 -59.46 -42.22
C GLU A 123 -20.14 -60.48 -41.96
N ALA A 124 -19.55 -60.42 -40.78
CA ALA A 124 -18.32 -61.13 -40.50
C ALA A 124 -18.63 -62.62 -40.30
N GLY A 125 -18.15 -63.48 -41.22
CA GLY A 125 -18.26 -64.93 -41.08
C GLY A 125 -17.65 -65.41 -39.76
N SER A 126 -18.12 -66.56 -39.27
CA SER A 126 -17.96 -67.20 -37.93
C SER A 126 -16.52 -67.30 -37.33
N ALA A 127 -15.51 -66.73 -37.98
CA ALA A 127 -14.11 -66.64 -37.51
C ALA A 127 -13.67 -65.20 -37.16
N ALA A 128 -14.53 -64.19 -37.27
CA ALA A 128 -14.18 -62.81 -36.96
C ALA A 128 -13.96 -62.61 -35.45
N ARG A 129 -12.69 -62.63 -35.05
CA ARG A 129 -12.29 -62.25 -33.69
C ARG A 129 -12.28 -60.73 -33.58
N VAL A 130 -12.93 -60.20 -32.55
CA VAL A 130 -12.70 -58.82 -32.09
C VAL A 130 -11.22 -58.73 -31.74
N GLY A 131 -10.44 -58.06 -32.58
CA GLY A 131 -9.03 -57.81 -32.29
C GLY A 131 -8.93 -57.06 -30.97
N ASN A 132 -8.00 -57.47 -30.10
CA ASN A 132 -7.60 -56.68 -28.93
C ASN A 132 -6.84 -55.46 -29.44
N GLY A 133 -7.54 -54.57 -30.13
CA GLY A 133 -7.03 -53.30 -30.60
C GLY A 133 -6.67 -52.49 -29.38
N THR A 134 -5.40 -52.12 -29.28
CA THR A 134 -4.89 -51.16 -28.32
C THR A 134 -5.90 -50.02 -28.19
N ARG A 135 -6.33 -49.71 -26.95
CA ARG A 135 -7.33 -48.65 -26.71
C ARG A 135 -6.91 -47.37 -27.45
N PRO A 136 -7.86 -46.61 -28.01
CA PRO A 136 -7.54 -45.35 -28.67
C PRO A 136 -6.77 -44.42 -27.73
N GLU A 137 -5.60 -43.96 -28.17
CA GLU A 137 -4.72 -43.03 -27.45
C GLU A 137 -4.69 -41.69 -28.20
N PHE A 138 -4.48 -40.62 -27.46
CA PHE A 138 -4.26 -39.31 -28.06
C PHE A 138 -2.96 -39.32 -28.89
N ASP A 139 -3.04 -38.84 -30.13
CA ASP A 139 -1.85 -38.56 -30.94
C ASP A 139 -0.89 -37.60 -30.21
N ALA A 140 0.42 -37.81 -30.35
CA ALA A 140 1.42 -37.06 -29.59
C ALA A 140 1.41 -35.56 -29.91
N ALA A 141 1.18 -35.18 -31.18
CA ALA A 141 1.08 -33.77 -31.57
C ALA A 141 -0.23 -33.15 -31.04
N ALA A 142 -1.35 -33.85 -31.22
CA ALA A 142 -2.65 -33.42 -30.72
C ALA A 142 -2.69 -33.25 -29.19
N ARG A 143 -1.90 -34.05 -28.46
CA ARG A 143 -1.76 -33.95 -27.00
C ARG A 143 -1.08 -32.66 -26.57
N SER A 144 0.05 -32.32 -27.19
CA SER A 144 0.77 -31.08 -26.91
C SER A 144 -0.10 -29.85 -27.18
N ASP A 145 -0.80 -29.85 -28.33
CA ASP A 145 -1.68 -28.76 -28.74
C ASP A 145 -2.85 -28.56 -27.77
N TYR A 146 -3.49 -29.65 -27.34
CA TYR A 146 -4.57 -29.61 -26.35
C TYR A 146 -4.11 -28.93 -25.06
N PHE A 147 -2.97 -29.34 -24.52
CA PHE A 147 -2.48 -28.75 -23.28
C PHE A 147 -2.03 -27.29 -23.45
N ALA A 148 -1.45 -26.93 -24.59
CA ALA A 148 -1.09 -25.54 -24.90
C ALA A 148 -2.34 -24.64 -24.95
N LEU A 149 -3.41 -25.12 -25.59
CA LEU A 149 -4.71 -24.43 -25.62
C LEU A 149 -5.27 -24.26 -24.20
N ARG A 150 -5.27 -25.32 -23.39
CA ARG A 150 -5.78 -25.30 -22.01
C ARG A 150 -5.02 -24.31 -21.13
N ALA A 151 -3.70 -24.24 -21.28
CA ALA A 151 -2.86 -23.23 -20.60
C ALA A 151 -3.16 -21.81 -21.10
N GLY A 152 -3.41 -21.63 -22.39
CA GLY A 152 -3.86 -20.36 -22.97
C GLY A 152 -5.16 -19.86 -22.36
N ILE A 153 -6.18 -20.72 -22.30
CA ILE A 153 -7.49 -20.42 -21.70
C ILE A 153 -7.31 -20.05 -20.22
N ALA A 154 -6.59 -20.85 -19.44
CA ALA A 154 -6.37 -20.58 -18.02
C ALA A 154 -5.75 -19.19 -17.77
N ARG A 155 -4.75 -18.80 -18.58
CA ARG A 155 -4.13 -17.47 -18.50
C ARG A 155 -5.13 -16.34 -18.78
N VAL A 156 -5.97 -16.50 -19.81
CA VAL A 156 -6.99 -15.51 -20.15
C VAL A 156 -8.05 -15.42 -19.05
N THR A 157 -8.50 -16.55 -18.50
CA THR A 157 -9.47 -16.59 -17.39
C THR A 157 -8.94 -15.87 -16.15
N VAL A 158 -7.67 -16.11 -15.77
CA VAL A 158 -7.04 -15.41 -14.63
C VAL A 158 -6.98 -13.90 -14.87
N ARG A 159 -6.58 -13.47 -16.07
CA ARG A 159 -6.57 -12.04 -16.43
C ARG A 159 -7.95 -11.42 -16.37
N LEU A 160 -8.97 -12.13 -16.86
CA LEU A 160 -10.35 -11.67 -16.86
C LEU A 160 -10.89 -11.53 -15.42
N ALA A 161 -10.65 -12.53 -14.57
CA ALA A 161 -11.04 -12.50 -13.16
C ALA A 161 -10.35 -11.35 -12.41
N ALA A 162 -9.05 -11.12 -12.67
CA ALA A 162 -8.31 -10.00 -12.08
C ALA A 162 -8.86 -8.63 -12.52
N CYS A 163 -9.30 -8.49 -13.78
CA CYS A 163 -9.97 -7.28 -14.25
C CYS A 163 -11.35 -7.10 -13.58
N GLN A 164 -12.12 -8.18 -13.43
CA GLN A 164 -13.44 -8.15 -12.77
C GLN A 164 -13.35 -7.79 -11.29
N ALA A 165 -12.35 -8.29 -10.57
CA ALA A 165 -12.13 -7.95 -9.16
C ALA A 165 -11.73 -6.49 -8.93
N ARG A 166 -11.30 -5.77 -9.97
CA ARG A 166 -10.92 -4.36 -9.93
C ARG A 166 -12.04 -3.40 -10.32
N LEU A 167 -13.12 -3.91 -10.90
CA LEU A 167 -14.30 -3.12 -11.23
C LEU A 167 -15.21 -3.09 -9.99
N PRO A 168 -15.64 -1.91 -9.53
CA PRO A 168 -16.50 -1.76 -8.35
C PRO A 168 -17.92 -2.28 -8.57
#